data_AF-A0A7Z7AUD7-F1
#
_entry.id   AF-A0A7Z7AUD7-F1
#
_cell.length_a   1.000
_cell.length_b   1.000
_cell.length_c   1.000
_cell.angle_alpha   90.00
_cell.angle_beta   90.00
_cell.angle_gamma   90.00
#
_symmetry.space_group_name_H-M   'P 1'
#
loop_
_entity.id
_entity.type
_entity.pdbx_description
1 polymer ?
#
loop_
_entity_poly.entity_id
_entity_poly.type
_entity_poly.pdbx_seq_one_letter_code
_entity_poly.pdbx_strand_id
1 'polypeptide(L)'
;MNNEMADQGAENSAPHTYDRKELIEAVVVKHKKYIDEYTTEFNEIGSKMKELQDNIDSSKKNRTEVLEKIEILAEKRQLFYHQAEKLLDELAESVSSSDFTREKSNVMDKLSKVKGSLSPEEEKKQVDLILQSISTLGSKASGIDSQLAVISERIKDAIGYKIEMSSIDSSEESFNSNMSSCEEGIKEIEPRYKWLENRINSHKEAMGYWEKQPLSSDKQEVEA
;
A
#
# COMPACT_ATOMS: atom_id res chain seq x y z
N MET A 1 7.32 88.04 -3.48
CA MET A 1 5.92 87.58 -3.41
C MET A 1 5.58 87.12 -4.82
N ASN A 2 5.67 85.82 -5.08
CA ASN A 2 4.53 84.88 -5.14
C ASN A 2 3.74 85.12 -6.44
N ASN A 3 3.39 84.16 -7.30
CA ASN A 3 3.41 82.71 -7.28
C ASN A 3 2.94 82.30 -8.69
N GLU A 4 3.78 81.73 -9.54
CA GLU A 4 3.32 81.02 -10.75
C GLU A 4 3.90 79.62 -10.69
N MET A 5 3.29 78.83 -9.81
CA MET A 5 3.42 77.38 -9.78
C MET A 5 2.08 76.78 -10.17
N ALA A 6 2.18 75.79 -11.06
CA ALA A 6 1.23 74.72 -11.34
C ALA A 6 -0.05 75.10 -12.10
N ASP A 7 -0.09 74.68 -13.36
CA ASP A 7 -1.19 73.84 -13.80
C ASP A 7 -0.67 72.80 -14.81
N GLN A 8 -0.11 71.72 -14.29
CA GLN A 8 0.09 70.51 -15.07
C GLN A 8 -1.30 69.90 -15.25
N GLY A 9 -1.83 70.04 -16.47
CA GLY A 9 -3.12 69.50 -16.86
C GLY A 9 -3.27 68.06 -16.41
N ALA A 10 -4.23 67.84 -15.52
CA ALA A 10 -4.71 66.51 -15.19
C ALA A 10 -5.18 65.85 -16.48
N GLU A 11 -4.51 64.76 -16.89
CA GLU A 11 -5.03 63.84 -17.89
C GLU A 11 -6.40 63.36 -17.41
N ASN A 12 -7.45 63.92 -18.01
CA ASN A 12 -8.84 63.49 -17.85
C ASN A 12 -8.95 62.03 -18.29
N SER A 13 -8.72 61.11 -17.35
CA SER A 13 -9.08 59.70 -17.49
C SER A 13 -10.59 59.58 -17.31
N ALA A 14 -11.35 60.00 -18.33
CA ALA A 14 -12.79 59.76 -18.36
C ALA A 14 -13.07 58.25 -18.24
N PRO A 15 -14.08 57.82 -17.46
CA PRO A 15 -14.40 56.41 -17.33
C PRO A 15 -14.72 55.82 -18.72
N HIS A 16 -13.98 54.79 -19.12
CA HIS A 16 -14.25 54.07 -20.36
C HIS A 16 -15.58 53.31 -20.21
N THR A 17 -16.61 53.74 -20.93
CA THR A 17 -17.91 53.08 -21.02
C THR A 17 -17.88 52.05 -22.14
N TYR A 18 -17.87 50.78 -21.76
CA TYR A 18 -17.93 49.65 -22.70
C TYR A 18 -19.30 49.52 -23.34
N ASP A 19 -19.35 49.13 -24.62
CA ASP A 19 -20.57 48.69 -25.26
C ASP A 19 -21.01 47.29 -24.77
N ARG A 20 -22.25 46.88 -25.08
CA ARG A 20 -22.80 45.60 -24.59
C ARG A 20 -21.97 44.40 -25.06
N LYS A 21 -21.45 44.45 -26.28
CA LYS A 21 -20.67 43.36 -26.88
C LYS A 21 -19.32 43.25 -26.17
N GLU A 22 -18.64 44.37 -25.98
CA GLU A 22 -17.37 44.45 -25.25
C GLU A 22 -17.52 43.95 -23.81
N LEU A 23 -18.64 44.27 -23.15
CA LEU A 23 -18.94 43.75 -21.80
C LEU A 23 -19.13 42.22 -21.79
N ILE A 24 -19.88 41.68 -22.74
CA ILE A 24 -20.11 40.23 -22.85
C ILE A 24 -18.78 39.52 -23.12
N GLU A 25 -17.98 40.01 -24.07
CA GLU A 25 -16.66 39.46 -24.38
C GLU A 25 -15.72 39.50 -23.16
N ALA A 26 -15.66 40.62 -22.44
CA ALA A 26 -14.86 40.74 -21.23
C ALA A 26 -15.31 39.76 -20.13
N VAL A 27 -16.62 39.55 -19.96
CA VAL A 27 -17.17 38.60 -19.00
C VAL A 27 -16.83 37.16 -19.40
N VAL A 28 -16.97 36.79 -20.68
CA VAL A 28 -16.58 35.46 -21.18
C VAL A 28 -15.09 35.20 -20.95
N VAL A 29 -14.23 36.17 -21.29
CA VAL A 29 -12.77 36.07 -21.04
C VAL A 29 -12.47 35.87 -19.55
N LYS A 30 -13.19 36.59 -18.67
CA LYS A 30 -13.04 36.43 -17.21
C LYS A 30 -13.47 35.04 -16.74
N HIS A 31 -14.58 34.50 -17.22
CA HIS A 31 -15.01 33.14 -16.88
C HIS A 31 -14.00 32.10 -17.37
N LYS A 32 -13.49 32.24 -18.60
CA LYS A 32 -12.46 31.37 -19.16
C LYS A 32 -11.19 31.37 -18.32
N LYS A 33 -10.69 32.55 -17.94
CA LYS A 33 -9.53 32.69 -17.05
C LYS A 33 -9.71 31.93 -15.74
N TYR A 34 -10.86 32.08 -15.08
CA TYR A 34 -11.12 31.34 -13.84
C TYR A 34 -11.24 29.82 -14.06
N ILE A 35 -11.82 29.38 -15.17
CA ILE A 35 -11.88 27.95 -15.50
C ILE A 35 -10.46 27.41 -15.64
N ASP A 36 -9.57 28.10 -16.35
CA ASP A 36 -8.19 27.66 -16.58
C ASP A 36 -7.40 27.60 -15.25
N GLU A 37 -7.51 28.63 -14.42
CA GLU A 37 -6.88 28.70 -13.09
C GLU A 37 -7.37 27.56 -12.18
N TYR A 38 -8.69 27.40 -12.04
CA TYR A 38 -9.24 26.34 -11.19
C TYR A 38 -8.97 24.93 -11.74
N THR A 39 -8.97 24.75 -13.06
CA THR A 39 -8.66 23.45 -13.68
C THR A 39 -7.22 23.04 -13.42
N THR A 40 -6.29 24.00 -13.44
CA THR A 40 -4.88 23.74 -13.11
C THR A 40 -4.77 23.21 -11.67
N GLU A 41 -5.34 23.94 -10.70
CA GLU A 41 -5.33 23.51 -9.30
C GLU A 41 -6.07 22.18 -9.08
N PHE A 42 -7.20 21.97 -9.77
CA PHE A 42 -7.98 20.75 -9.69
C PHE A 42 -7.17 19.53 -10.15
N ASN A 43 -6.41 19.66 -11.24
CA ASN A 43 -5.56 18.58 -11.75
C ASN A 43 -4.39 18.29 -10.81
N GLU A 44 -3.80 19.32 -10.19
CA GLU A 44 -2.73 19.14 -9.19
C GLU A 44 -3.24 18.38 -7.96
N ILE A 45 -4.38 18.81 -7.40
CA ILE A 45 -4.99 18.14 -6.25
C ILE A 45 -5.46 16.73 -6.63
N GLY A 46 -6.04 16.55 -7.83
CA GLY A 46 -6.44 15.24 -8.33
C GLY A 46 -5.27 14.27 -8.47
N SER A 47 -4.10 14.77 -8.89
CA SER A 47 -2.87 13.97 -8.96
C SER A 47 -2.39 13.53 -7.58
N LYS A 48 -2.40 14.44 -6.59
CA LYS A 48 -2.07 14.12 -5.20
C LYS A 48 -3.05 13.13 -4.58
N MET A 49 -4.35 13.32 -4.82
CA MET A 49 -5.40 12.40 -4.37
C MET A 49 -5.18 10.99 -4.91
N LYS A 50 -4.84 10.88 -6.20
CA LYS A 50 -4.52 9.61 -6.84
C LYS A 50 -3.27 8.97 -6.21
N GLU A 51 -2.21 9.73 -6.00
CA GLU A 51 -0.98 9.23 -5.37
C GLU A 51 -1.25 8.66 -3.96
N LEU A 52 -2.02 9.38 -3.14
CA LEU A 52 -2.42 8.90 -1.81
C LEU A 52 -3.25 7.61 -1.88
N GLN A 53 -4.17 7.53 -2.85
CA GLN A 53 -4.99 6.34 -3.07
C GLN A 53 -4.15 5.14 -3.53
N ASP A 54 -3.24 5.35 -4.49
CA ASP A 54 -2.32 4.33 -4.99
C ASP A 54 -1.41 3.80 -3.85
N ASN A 55 -0.97 4.68 -2.94
CA ASN A 55 -0.19 4.30 -1.76
C ASN A 55 -1.01 3.44 -0.78
N ILE A 56 -2.28 3.79 -0.54
CA ILE A 56 -3.18 2.98 0.30
C ILE A 56 -3.36 1.58 -0.31
N ASP A 57 -3.63 1.50 -1.61
CA ASP A 57 -3.89 0.24 -2.28
C ASP A 57 -2.62 -0.63 -2.38
N SER A 58 -1.47 0.01 -2.60
CA SER A 58 -0.17 -0.67 -2.53
C SER A 58 0.11 -1.22 -1.12
N SER A 59 -0.20 -0.46 -0.06
CA SER A 59 -0.03 -0.92 1.32
C SER A 59 -0.92 -2.12 1.64
N LYS A 60 -2.19 -2.10 1.22
CA LYS A 60 -3.12 -3.23 1.35
C LYS A 60 -2.61 -4.47 0.61
N LYS A 61 -2.16 -4.29 -0.62
CA LYS A 61 -1.59 -5.39 -1.43
C LYS A 61 -0.36 -6.00 -0.76
N ASN A 62 0.57 -5.16 -0.31
CA ASN A 62 1.75 -5.61 0.41
C ASN A 62 1.39 -6.38 1.69
N ARG A 63 0.38 -5.92 2.45
CA ARG A 63 -0.13 -6.66 3.62
C ARG A 63 -0.61 -8.05 3.24
N THR A 64 -1.41 -8.18 2.18
CA THR A 64 -1.89 -9.47 1.71
C THR A 64 -0.73 -10.39 1.31
N GLU A 65 0.22 -9.88 0.53
CA GLU A 65 1.40 -10.65 0.08
C GLU A 65 2.27 -11.12 1.25
N VAL A 66 2.47 -10.26 2.27
CA VAL A 66 3.22 -10.61 3.48
C VAL A 66 2.52 -11.71 4.28
N LEU A 67 1.19 -11.61 4.45
CA LEU A 67 0.41 -12.61 5.17
C LEU A 67 0.38 -13.96 4.43
N GLU A 68 0.21 -13.94 3.10
CA GLU A 68 0.29 -15.13 2.26
C GLU A 68 1.68 -15.79 2.36
N LYS A 69 2.75 -14.98 2.33
CA LYS A 69 4.11 -15.49 2.51
C LYS A 69 4.26 -16.20 3.87
N ILE A 70 3.73 -15.61 4.96
CA ILE A 70 3.76 -16.22 6.29
C ILE A 70 3.01 -17.57 6.31
N GLU A 71 1.85 -17.64 5.67
CA GLU A 71 1.07 -18.87 5.55
C GLU A 71 1.85 -19.96 4.79
N ILE A 72 2.43 -19.62 3.64
CA ILE A 72 3.28 -20.55 2.86
C ILE A 72 4.46 -21.05 3.69
N LEU A 73 5.13 -20.17 4.45
CA LEU A 73 6.22 -20.56 5.33
C LEU A 73 5.76 -21.51 6.45
N ALA A 74 4.55 -21.30 6.98
CA ALA A 74 3.95 -22.15 8.01
C ALA A 74 3.64 -23.55 7.47
N GLU A 75 3.05 -23.63 6.27
CA GLU A 75 2.78 -24.89 5.58
C GLU A 75 4.07 -25.64 5.25
N LYS A 76 5.08 -24.95 4.71
CA LYS A 76 6.40 -25.54 4.44
C LYS A 76 7.02 -26.09 5.71
N ARG A 77 7.04 -25.33 6.80
CA ARG A 77 7.52 -25.80 8.11
C ARG A 77 6.84 -27.10 8.54
N GLN A 78 5.51 -27.17 8.47
CA GLN A 78 4.75 -28.37 8.83
C GLN A 78 5.07 -29.55 7.91
N LEU A 79 5.14 -29.31 6.60
CA LEU A 79 5.48 -30.31 5.60
C LEU A 79 6.85 -30.93 5.87
N PHE A 80 7.86 -30.11 6.17
CA PHE A 80 9.22 -30.58 6.42
C PHE A 80 9.33 -31.41 7.71
N TYR A 81 8.62 -31.03 8.78
CA TYR A 81 8.52 -31.90 9.97
C TYR A 81 7.81 -33.22 9.67
N HIS A 82 6.73 -33.20 8.88
CA HIS A 82 6.04 -34.42 8.49
C HIS A 82 6.91 -35.34 7.62
N GLN A 83 7.68 -34.78 6.68
CA GLN A 83 8.64 -35.53 5.88
C GLN A 83 9.72 -36.18 6.75
N ALA A 84 10.24 -35.46 7.75
CA ALA A 84 11.23 -36.01 8.68
C ALA A 84 10.67 -37.21 9.47
N GLU A 85 9.43 -37.11 9.97
CA GLU A 85 8.75 -38.22 10.65
C GLU A 85 8.55 -39.42 9.72
N LYS A 86 8.04 -39.19 8.51
CA LYS A 86 7.79 -40.25 7.54
C LYS A 86 9.08 -40.99 7.18
N LEU A 87 10.16 -40.25 6.90
CA LEU A 87 11.46 -40.84 6.61
C LEU A 87 12.02 -41.63 7.81
N LEU A 88 11.77 -41.16 9.02
CA LEU A 88 12.17 -41.88 10.24
C LEU A 88 11.36 -43.16 10.45
N ASP A 89 10.08 -43.16 10.08
CA ASP A 89 9.22 -44.35 10.06
C ASP A 89 9.67 -45.37 9.02
N GLU A 90 9.92 -44.94 7.77
CA GLU A 90 10.47 -45.78 6.70
C GLU A 90 11.82 -46.39 7.08
N LEU A 91 12.70 -45.60 7.72
CA LEU A 91 13.99 -46.11 8.19
C LEU A 91 13.83 -47.25 9.19
N ALA A 92 12.80 -47.21 10.04
CA ALA A 92 12.55 -48.25 11.04
C ALA A 92 12.10 -49.58 10.44
N GLU A 93 11.53 -49.59 9.23
CA GLU A 93 11.20 -50.82 8.50
C GLU A 93 12.47 -51.58 8.08
N SER A 94 13.58 -50.85 7.89
CA SER A 94 14.87 -51.41 7.46
C SER A 94 15.80 -51.83 8.62
N VAL A 95 15.48 -51.47 9.88
CA VAL A 95 16.34 -51.71 11.04
C VAL A 95 15.59 -52.49 12.13
N SER A 96 15.98 -53.74 12.35
CA SER A 96 15.38 -54.62 13.37
C SER A 96 16.18 -54.67 14.69
N SER A 97 16.48 -53.50 15.28
CA SER A 97 17.17 -53.41 16.58
C SER A 97 16.27 -52.79 17.64
N SER A 98 16.11 -53.45 18.81
CA SER A 98 15.28 -52.95 19.91
C SER A 98 15.78 -51.61 20.46
N ASP A 99 17.10 -51.40 20.49
CA ASP A 99 17.70 -50.16 20.93
C ASP A 99 17.42 -49.01 19.94
N PHE A 100 17.45 -49.31 18.64
CA PHE A 100 17.09 -48.37 17.60
C PHE A 100 15.61 -47.97 17.72
N THR A 101 14.71 -48.94 17.86
CA THR A 101 13.26 -48.69 17.99
C THR A 101 12.93 -47.80 19.18
N ARG A 102 13.60 -48.00 20.32
CA ARG A 102 13.41 -47.15 21.50
C ARG A 102 13.86 -45.71 21.26
N GLU A 103 15.05 -45.52 20.69
CA GLU A 103 15.58 -44.17 20.42
C GLU A 103 14.77 -43.45 19.33
N LYS A 104 14.30 -44.19 18.32
CA LYS A 104 13.40 -43.66 17.29
C LYS A 104 12.10 -43.14 17.89
N SER A 105 11.50 -43.89 18.82
CA SER A 105 10.29 -43.46 19.52
C SER A 105 10.52 -42.16 20.32
N ASN A 106 11.68 -42.02 20.97
CA ASN A 106 12.09 -40.78 21.64
C ASN A 106 12.22 -39.60 20.66
N VAL A 107 12.81 -39.81 19.48
CA VAL A 107 12.90 -38.77 18.44
C VAL A 107 11.51 -38.38 17.91
N MET A 108 10.63 -39.34 17.67
CA MET A 108 9.25 -39.07 17.22
C MET A 108 8.46 -38.27 18.27
N ASP A 109 8.56 -38.61 19.55
CA ASP A 109 7.92 -37.86 20.63
C ASP A 109 8.44 -36.41 20.67
N LYS A 110 9.75 -36.20 20.56
CA LYS A 110 10.33 -34.85 20.48
C LYS A 110 9.85 -34.08 19.24
N LEU A 111 9.85 -34.70 18.05
CA LEU A 111 9.36 -34.08 16.81
C LEU A 111 7.90 -33.62 16.94
N SER A 112 7.05 -34.43 17.56
CA SER A 112 5.63 -34.10 17.76
C SER A 112 5.44 -32.84 18.62
N LYS A 113 6.34 -32.60 19.59
CA LYS A 113 6.30 -31.44 20.49
C LYS A 113 6.73 -30.14 19.82
N VAL A 114 7.63 -30.22 18.83
CA VAL A 114 8.15 -29.04 18.12
C VAL A 114 7.12 -28.45 17.16
N LYS A 115 6.15 -29.25 16.70
CA LYS A 115 5.07 -28.78 15.83
C LYS A 115 4.12 -27.78 16.50
N GLY A 116 4.15 -27.67 17.83
CA GLY A 116 3.36 -26.71 18.59
C GLY A 116 3.74 -25.25 18.33
N SER A 117 2.97 -24.33 18.92
CA SER A 117 3.22 -22.89 18.83
C SER A 117 4.34 -22.49 19.80
N LEU A 118 5.59 -22.76 19.41
CA LEU A 118 6.79 -22.34 20.13
C LEU A 118 7.32 -21.02 19.57
N SER A 119 8.04 -20.25 20.40
CA SER A 119 8.87 -19.17 19.90
C SER A 119 10.01 -19.73 19.02
N PRO A 120 10.57 -18.95 18.08
CA PRO A 120 11.70 -19.38 17.27
C PRO A 120 12.89 -19.89 18.10
N GLU A 121 13.21 -19.22 19.21
CA GLU A 121 14.30 -19.59 20.11
C GLU A 121 14.04 -20.91 20.84
N GLU A 122 12.82 -21.12 21.33
CA GLU A 122 12.43 -22.37 21.98
C GLU A 122 12.42 -23.53 20.98
N GLU A 123 11.86 -23.29 19.79
CA GLU A 123 11.82 -24.27 18.73
C GLU A 123 13.23 -24.70 18.31
N LYS A 124 14.15 -23.74 18.14
CA LYS A 124 15.55 -24.00 17.82
C LYS A 124 16.22 -24.89 18.87
N LYS A 125 16.03 -24.60 20.16
CA LYS A 125 16.57 -25.43 21.24
C LYS A 125 16.05 -26.86 21.18
N GLN A 126 14.77 -27.05 20.90
CA GLN A 126 14.20 -28.39 20.77
C GLN A 126 14.74 -29.11 19.53
N VAL A 127 14.90 -28.40 18.41
CA VAL A 127 15.50 -28.93 17.18
C VAL A 127 16.94 -29.37 17.42
N ASP A 128 17.75 -28.60 18.14
CA ASP A 128 19.12 -28.98 18.48
C ASP A 128 19.17 -30.30 19.30
N LEU A 129 18.24 -30.47 20.25
CA LEU A 129 18.09 -31.70 21.02
C LEU A 129 17.63 -32.89 20.17
N ILE A 130 16.79 -32.66 19.16
CA ILE A 130 16.36 -33.68 18.21
C ILE A 130 17.53 -34.13 17.34
N LEU A 131 18.30 -33.19 16.79
CA LEU A 131 19.48 -33.48 15.95
C LEU A 131 20.55 -34.27 16.71
N GLN A 132 20.71 -34.00 18.02
CA GLN A 132 21.56 -34.83 18.89
C GLN A 132 21.03 -36.26 19.05
N SER A 133 19.72 -36.43 19.25
CA SER A 133 19.12 -37.77 19.30
C SER A 133 19.20 -38.51 17.96
N ILE A 134 19.10 -37.81 16.82
CA ILE A 134 19.32 -38.40 15.48
C ILE A 134 20.78 -38.84 15.31
N SER A 135 21.73 -38.05 15.78
CA SER A 135 23.14 -38.47 15.78
C SER A 135 23.37 -39.72 16.65
N THR A 136 22.61 -39.84 17.74
CA THR A 136 22.65 -41.02 18.62
C THR A 136 22.05 -42.25 17.91
N LEU A 137 21.00 -42.11 17.11
CA LEU A 137 20.44 -43.19 16.28
C LEU A 137 21.48 -43.79 15.33
N GLY A 138 22.34 -42.98 14.72
CA GLY A 138 23.43 -43.46 13.85
C GLY A 138 24.42 -44.39 14.55
N SER A 139 24.61 -44.21 15.88
CA SER A 139 25.44 -45.13 16.67
C SER A 139 24.77 -46.48 16.98
N LYS A 140 23.46 -46.62 16.74
CA LYS A 140 22.66 -47.81 17.09
C LYS A 140 22.43 -48.77 15.93
N ALA A 141 22.71 -48.34 14.70
CA ALA A 141 22.61 -49.17 13.51
C ALA A 141 23.60 -48.69 12.44
N SER A 142 24.21 -49.62 11.72
CA SER A 142 25.16 -49.30 10.65
C SER A 142 24.48 -49.16 9.30
N GLY A 143 24.99 -48.29 8.42
CA GLY A 143 24.50 -48.15 7.05
C GLY A 143 23.26 -47.26 6.89
N ILE A 144 22.94 -46.46 7.91
CA ILE A 144 21.77 -45.56 7.92
C ILE A 144 22.14 -44.07 7.91
N ASP A 145 23.43 -43.74 7.89
CA ASP A 145 23.92 -42.37 8.05
C ASP A 145 23.40 -41.43 6.96
N SER A 146 23.32 -41.91 5.72
CA SER A 146 22.75 -41.14 4.61
C SER A 146 21.28 -40.78 4.84
N GLN A 147 20.46 -41.71 5.33
CA GLN A 147 19.05 -41.49 5.60
C GLN A 147 18.88 -40.53 6.79
N LEU A 148 19.67 -40.70 7.86
CA LEU A 148 19.66 -39.79 9.00
C LEU A 148 20.11 -38.37 8.64
N ALA A 149 21.04 -38.22 7.69
CA ALA A 149 21.44 -36.93 7.15
C ALA A 149 20.27 -36.23 6.44
N VAL A 150 19.53 -36.94 5.58
CA VAL A 150 18.34 -36.41 4.91
C VAL A 150 17.26 -36.00 5.93
N ILE A 151 16.99 -36.83 6.94
CA ILE A 151 16.05 -36.49 8.02
C ILE A 151 16.49 -35.21 8.75
N SER A 152 17.78 -35.11 9.08
CA SER A 152 18.36 -33.94 9.74
C SER A 152 18.23 -32.67 8.89
N GLU A 153 18.44 -32.77 7.58
CA GLU A 153 18.24 -31.65 6.65
C GLU A 153 16.78 -31.18 6.65
N ARG A 154 15.81 -32.10 6.61
CA ARG A 154 14.38 -31.73 6.65
C ARG A 154 14.01 -31.01 7.95
N ILE A 155 14.58 -31.43 9.08
CA ILE A 155 14.37 -30.74 10.36
C ILE A 155 15.00 -29.35 10.35
N LYS A 156 16.20 -29.21 9.76
CA LYS A 156 16.87 -27.92 9.59
C LYS A 156 16.11 -26.98 8.64
N ASP A 157 15.54 -27.52 7.56
CA ASP A 157 14.68 -26.77 6.65
C ASP A 157 13.47 -26.20 7.42
N ALA A 158 12.81 -27.02 8.24
CA ALA A 158 11.64 -26.62 9.01
C ALA A 158 11.94 -25.45 9.98
N ILE A 159 13.03 -25.52 10.76
CA ILE A 159 13.43 -24.41 11.63
C ILE A 159 13.88 -23.18 10.84
N GLY A 160 14.50 -23.37 9.67
CA GLY A 160 14.84 -22.29 8.75
C GLY A 160 13.62 -21.45 8.38
N TYR A 161 12.51 -22.09 8.01
CA TYR A 161 11.25 -21.39 7.70
C TYR A 161 10.63 -20.70 8.93
N LYS A 162 10.76 -21.28 10.13
CA LYS A 162 10.32 -20.62 11.36
C LYS A 162 11.09 -19.32 11.62
N ILE A 163 12.41 -19.34 11.44
CA ILE A 163 13.28 -18.17 11.61
C ILE A 163 12.99 -17.11 10.55
N GLU A 164 12.79 -17.53 9.28
CA GLU A 164 12.39 -16.62 8.21
C GLU A 164 11.05 -15.94 8.55
N MET A 165 10.06 -16.71 8.99
CA MET A 165 8.75 -16.21 9.37
C MET A 165 8.83 -15.17 10.50
N SER A 166 9.65 -15.42 11.54
CA SER A 166 9.84 -14.44 12.63
C SER A 166 10.60 -13.18 12.22
N SER A 167 11.29 -13.21 11.08
CA SER A 167 12.01 -12.05 10.55
C SER A 167 11.11 -11.14 9.71
N ILE A 168 9.90 -11.60 9.35
CA ILE A 168 8.93 -10.82 8.59
C ILE A 168 8.19 -9.91 9.57
N ASP A 169 8.29 -8.60 9.36
CA ASP A 169 7.43 -7.64 10.06
C ASP A 169 6.01 -7.72 9.48
N SER A 170 5.13 -8.34 10.25
CA SER A 170 3.69 -8.40 9.97
C SER A 170 2.88 -7.65 11.01
N SER A 171 3.50 -6.72 11.74
CA SER A 171 2.81 -5.96 12.78
C SER A 171 1.71 -5.10 12.18
N GLU A 172 0.61 -4.94 12.91
CA GLU A 172 -0.50 -4.11 12.43
C GLU A 172 -0.09 -2.63 12.40
N GLU A 173 0.76 -2.21 13.34
CA GLU A 173 1.35 -0.87 13.37
C GLU A 173 2.12 -0.50 12.11
N SER A 174 2.90 -1.43 11.53
CA SER A 174 3.70 -1.14 10.32
C SER A 174 2.82 -0.91 9.09
N PHE A 175 1.67 -1.59 9.00
CA PHE A 175 0.70 -1.38 7.93
C PHE A 175 -0.21 -0.17 8.17
N ASN A 176 -0.68 0.01 9.41
CA ASN A 176 -1.69 1.01 9.72
C ASN A 176 -1.13 2.44 9.75
N SER A 177 0.10 2.65 10.22
CA SER A 177 0.69 3.99 10.34
C SER A 177 0.73 4.75 9.00
N ASN A 178 1.21 4.11 7.94
CA ASN A 178 1.25 4.70 6.60
C ASN A 178 -0.15 4.90 6.01
N MET A 179 -1.05 3.94 6.22
CA MET A 179 -2.41 3.99 5.68
C MET A 179 -3.22 5.12 6.33
N SER A 180 -3.18 5.25 7.66
CA SER A 180 -3.87 6.32 8.37
C SER A 180 -3.39 7.71 7.94
N SER A 181 -2.07 7.89 7.76
CA SER A 181 -1.53 9.17 7.28
C SER A 181 -2.02 9.51 5.87
N CYS A 182 -2.08 8.53 4.96
CA CYS A 182 -2.60 8.74 3.61
C CYS A 182 -4.11 9.06 3.61
N GLU A 183 -4.89 8.35 4.44
CA GLU A 183 -6.33 8.60 4.61
C GLU A 183 -6.62 9.99 5.18
N GLU A 184 -5.81 10.45 6.14
CA GLU A 184 -5.90 11.81 6.67
C GLU A 184 -5.58 12.86 5.59
N GLY A 185 -4.52 12.64 4.80
CA GLY A 185 -4.19 13.49 3.66
C GLY A 185 -5.32 13.59 2.63
N ILE A 186 -5.99 12.48 2.34
CA ILE A 186 -7.19 12.44 1.49
C ILE A 186 -8.31 13.30 2.08
N LYS A 187 -8.62 13.11 3.37
CA LYS A 187 -9.67 13.87 4.06
C LYS A 187 -9.40 15.38 4.07
N GLU A 188 -8.13 15.78 4.11
CA GLU A 188 -7.73 17.18 4.08
C GLU A 188 -7.98 17.82 2.71
N ILE A 189 -7.65 17.13 1.61
CA ILE A 189 -7.71 17.70 0.26
C ILE A 189 -9.07 17.51 -0.44
N GLU A 190 -9.85 16.50 -0.04
CA GLU A 190 -11.14 16.16 -0.64
C GLU A 190 -12.14 17.34 -0.68
N PRO A 191 -12.31 18.16 0.39
CA PRO A 191 -13.21 19.30 0.36
C PRO A 191 -12.82 20.33 -0.71
N ARG A 192 -11.51 20.60 -0.87
CA ARG A 192 -11.01 21.54 -1.88
C ARG A 192 -11.20 21.00 -3.28
N TYR A 193 -10.92 19.71 -3.48
CA TYR A 193 -11.15 19.02 -4.75
C TYR A 193 -12.61 19.12 -5.20
N LYS A 194 -13.57 18.79 -4.32
CA LYS A 194 -15.01 18.92 -4.60
C LYS A 194 -15.44 20.37 -4.84
N TRP A 195 -14.88 21.31 -4.08
CA TRP A 195 -15.17 22.73 -4.29
C TRP A 195 -14.72 23.20 -5.67
N LEU A 196 -13.50 22.83 -6.09
CA LEU A 196 -12.97 23.17 -7.41
C LEU A 196 -13.79 22.55 -8.53
N GLU A 197 -14.17 21.27 -8.42
CA GLU A 197 -15.04 20.60 -9.39
C GLU A 197 -16.35 21.37 -9.62
N ASN A 198 -17.05 21.67 -8.52
CA ASN A 198 -18.30 22.43 -8.56
C ASN A 198 -18.08 23.84 -9.11
N ARG A 199 -16.97 24.50 -8.74
CA ARG A 199 -16.67 25.86 -9.17
C ARG A 199 -16.35 25.93 -10.66
N ILE A 200 -15.57 25.00 -11.18
CA ILE A 200 -15.28 24.86 -12.61
C ILE A 200 -16.59 24.66 -13.38
N ASN A 201 -17.46 23.76 -12.93
CA ASN A 201 -18.74 23.49 -13.57
C ASN A 201 -19.64 24.74 -13.58
N SER A 202 -19.74 25.44 -12.45
CA SER A 202 -20.49 26.70 -12.35
C SER A 202 -19.96 27.79 -13.30
N HIS A 203 -18.64 27.95 -13.43
CA HIS A 203 -18.07 28.91 -14.38
C HIS A 203 -18.28 28.49 -15.83
N LYS A 204 -18.23 27.19 -16.17
CA LYS A 204 -18.55 26.68 -17.51
C LYS A 204 -20.00 26.95 -17.89
N GLU A 205 -20.94 26.73 -16.97
CA GLU A 205 -22.36 27.04 -17.19
C GLU A 205 -22.59 28.54 -17.40
N ALA A 206 -22.00 29.39 -16.55
CA ALA A 206 -22.10 30.83 -16.68
C ALA A 206 -21.47 31.35 -17.97
N MET A 207 -20.31 30.83 -18.37
CA MET A 207 -19.68 31.15 -19.65
C MET A 207 -20.61 30.80 -20.81
N GLY A 208 -21.18 29.59 -20.82
CA GLY A 208 -22.13 29.15 -21.84
C GLY A 208 -23.43 29.95 -21.86
N TYR A 209 -23.84 30.56 -20.75
CA TYR A 209 -24.95 31.52 -20.72
C TYR A 209 -24.56 32.85 -21.38
N TRP A 210 -23.39 33.39 -21.07
CA TRP A 210 -22.91 34.66 -21.61
C TRP A 210 -22.62 34.60 -23.11
N GLU A 211 -22.05 33.48 -23.58
CA GLU A 211 -21.83 33.21 -25.01
C GLU A 211 -23.13 33.18 -25.83
N LYS A 212 -24.28 32.89 -25.19
CA LYS A 212 -25.60 32.88 -25.82
C LYS A 212 -26.33 34.22 -25.77
N GLN A 213 -25.75 35.25 -25.16
CA GLN A 213 -26.39 36.55 -25.07
C GLN A 213 -26.42 37.26 -26.44
N PRO A 214 -27.54 37.92 -26.80
CA PRO A 214 -27.62 38.66 -28.05
C PRO A 214 -26.68 39.88 -28.03
N LEU A 215 -25.88 40.04 -29.09
CA LEU A 215 -24.78 41.02 -29.16
C LEU A 215 -25.19 42.44 -29.59
N SER A 216 -26.46 42.67 -29.96
CA SER A 216 -26.99 44.01 -30.18
C SER A 216 -28.52 44.00 -30.15
N SER A 217 -29.10 45.07 -29.61
CA SER A 217 -30.50 45.45 -29.80
C SER A 217 -30.83 45.51 -31.29
N ASP A 218 -31.72 44.65 -31.75
CA ASP A 218 -32.55 44.99 -32.90
C ASP A 218 -33.22 46.32 -32.57
N LYS A 219 -32.84 47.37 -33.32
CA LYS A 219 -33.57 48.63 -33.32
C LYS A 219 -35.00 48.35 -33.78
N GLN A 220 -35.93 48.21 -32.85
CA GLN A 220 -37.29 48.69 -33.08
C GLN A 220 -37.39 50.05 -32.41
N GLU A 221 -36.97 51.08 -33.13
CA GLU A 221 -37.63 52.38 -33.00
C GLU A 221 -39.09 52.13 -33.36
N VAL A 222 -39.95 52.08 -32.34
CA VAL A 222 -41.39 52.15 -32.51
C VAL A 222 -41.66 53.60 -32.92
N GLU A 223 -41.70 53.87 -34.23
CA GLU A 223 -42.36 55.07 -34.73
C GLU A 223 -43.84 54.97 -34.40
N ALA A 224 -44.31 56.00 -33.69
CA ALA A 224 -45.70 56.19 -33.27
C ALA A 224 -46.58 56.69 -34.42
#